data_AF-A0A4V2F232-F1
#
_entry.id   AF-A0A4V2F232-F1
#
_cell.length_a   1.000
_cell.length_b   1.000
_cell.length_c   1.000
_cell.angle_alpha   90.00
_cell.angle_beta   90.00
_cell.angle_gamma   90.00
#
_symmetry.space_group_name_H-M   'P 1'
#
loop_
_entity.id
_entity.type
_entity.pdbx_description
1 polymer ?
#
loop_
_entity_poly.entity_id
_entity_poly.type
_entity_poly.pdbx_seq_one_letter_code
_entity_poly.pdbx_strand_id
1 'polypeptide(L)'
;MSKKIILLLFVSSIVIIACNDSLKERELALKERELSIREKELASEKKPISASTDNKATPTVSNPQTREVKKNKKYIFVVLKAKQPALHTVTNKQEYSTDAGGISVPIGDRYSYVTLMETNYYTSEVIEVGDYSIAKQYKLMDQFEFQIKEKIEEDDRQYYFEVNTKVYSNRDGYHAYASEIVNRKCFVYDSYEKASIECKKSIRF
;
A
#
# COMPACT_ATOMS: atom_id res chain seq x y z
N MET A 1 -30.72 -35.98 2.55
CA MET A 1 -30.12 -34.82 1.86
C MET A 1 -28.74 -34.42 2.40
N SER A 2 -27.84 -35.35 2.74
CA SER A 2 -26.56 -34.98 3.42
C SER A 2 -25.27 -35.33 2.67
N LYS A 3 -25.29 -36.29 1.72
CA LYS A 3 -24.06 -36.74 1.04
C LYS A 3 -23.55 -35.79 -0.07
N LYS A 4 -24.42 -34.94 -0.65
CA LYS A 4 -24.04 -34.02 -1.75
C LYS A 4 -23.30 -32.76 -1.28
N ILE A 5 -23.52 -32.32 -0.04
CA ILE A 5 -22.92 -31.09 0.50
C ILE A 5 -21.45 -31.34 0.91
N ILE A 6 -21.16 -32.52 1.47
CA ILE A 6 -19.80 -32.90 1.87
C ILE A 6 -18.87 -33.04 0.65
N LEU A 7 -19.39 -33.56 -0.46
CA LEU A 7 -18.62 -33.67 -1.72
C LEU A 7 -18.25 -32.29 -2.28
N LEU A 8 -19.17 -31.31 -2.17
CA LEU A 8 -18.97 -29.96 -2.71
C LEU A 8 -17.87 -29.19 -1.95
N LEU A 9 -17.79 -29.38 -0.62
CA LEU A 9 -16.74 -28.79 0.23
C LEU A 9 -15.36 -29.44 0.02
N PHE A 10 -15.31 -30.73 -0.33
CA PHE A 10 -14.04 -31.39 -0.65
C PHE A 10 -13.47 -30.95 -2.00
N VAL A 11 -14.33 -30.78 -3.02
CA VAL A 11 -13.92 -30.32 -4.35
C VAL A 11 -13.43 -28.87 -4.30
N SER A 12 -14.08 -27.98 -3.53
CA SER A 12 -13.61 -26.59 -3.39
C SER A 12 -12.22 -26.49 -2.73
N SER A 13 -11.94 -27.35 -1.75
CA SER A 13 -10.64 -27.36 -1.05
C SER A 13 -9.50 -27.78 -1.98
N ILE A 14 -9.73 -28.77 -2.85
CA ILE A 14 -8.72 -29.26 -3.80
C ILE A 14 -8.43 -28.20 -4.88
N VAL A 15 -9.45 -27.47 -5.34
CA VAL A 15 -9.27 -26.39 -6.32
C VAL A 15 -8.46 -25.22 -5.73
N ILE A 16 -8.67 -24.88 -4.45
CA ILE A 16 -7.91 -23.83 -3.76
C ILE A 16 -6.44 -24.23 -3.61
N ILE A 17 -6.17 -25.49 -3.26
CA ILE A 17 -4.79 -26.00 -3.11
C ILE A 17 -4.09 -26.03 -4.47
N ALA A 18 -4.74 -26.54 -5.52
CA ALA A 18 -4.17 -26.60 -6.87
C ALA A 18 -3.88 -25.20 -7.46
N CYS A 19 -4.73 -24.20 -7.19
CA CYS A 19 -4.49 -22.82 -7.59
C CYS A 19 -3.29 -22.19 -6.86
N ASN A 20 -3.09 -22.51 -5.57
CA ASN A 20 -1.95 -22.00 -4.81
C ASN A 20 -0.61 -22.60 -5.27
N ASP A 21 -0.59 -23.88 -5.62
CA ASP A 21 0.64 -24.51 -6.13
C ASP A 21 0.99 -23.99 -7.53
N SER A 22 -0.02 -23.77 -8.40
CA SER A 22 0.20 -23.14 -9.71
C SER A 22 0.73 -21.70 -9.61
N LEU A 23 0.31 -20.94 -8.59
CA LEU A 23 0.82 -19.59 -8.35
C LEU A 23 2.27 -19.60 -7.85
N LYS A 24 2.64 -20.54 -6.97
CA LYS A 24 4.01 -20.71 -6.50
C LYS A 24 4.95 -21.15 -7.62
N GLU A 25 4.53 -22.05 -8.50
CA GLU A 25 5.31 -22.45 -9.67
C GLU A 25 5.53 -21.28 -10.65
N ARG A 26 4.52 -20.43 -10.85
CA ARG A 26 4.65 -19.22 -11.66
C ARG A 26 5.59 -18.19 -11.04
N GLU A 27 5.54 -18.01 -9.72
CA GLU A 27 6.45 -17.11 -9.00
C GLU A 27 7.91 -17.60 -9.09
N LEU A 28 8.12 -18.91 -8.97
CA LEU A 28 9.45 -19.53 -9.07
C LEU A 28 10.00 -19.43 -10.49
N ALA A 29 9.18 -19.68 -11.51
CA ALA A 29 9.58 -19.50 -12.92
C ALA A 29 9.91 -18.04 -13.28
N LEU A 30 9.24 -17.06 -12.65
CA LEU A 30 9.57 -15.65 -12.81
C LEU A 30 10.91 -15.29 -12.15
N LYS A 31 11.19 -15.82 -10.96
CA LYS A 31 12.49 -15.63 -10.27
C LYS A 31 13.64 -16.27 -11.03
N GLU A 32 13.46 -17.47 -11.59
CA GLU A 32 14.47 -18.12 -12.43
C GLU A 32 14.74 -17.33 -13.72
N ARG A 33 13.69 -16.78 -14.36
CA ARG A 33 13.87 -15.88 -15.52
C ARG A 33 14.64 -14.62 -15.15
N GLU A 34 14.33 -14.00 -14.02
CA GLU A 34 15.04 -12.80 -13.54
C GLU A 34 16.53 -13.09 -13.28
N LEU A 35 16.84 -14.23 -12.66
CA LEU A 35 18.23 -14.67 -12.45
C LEU A 35 18.96 -14.92 -13.77
N SER A 36 18.32 -15.58 -14.75
CA SER A 36 18.93 -15.84 -16.06
C SER A 36 19.26 -14.56 -16.84
N ILE A 37 18.45 -13.50 -16.66
CA ILE A 37 18.69 -12.20 -17.27
C ILE A 37 19.89 -11.52 -16.60
N ARG A 38 19.95 -11.54 -15.26
CA ARG A 38 21.10 -10.99 -14.52
C ARG A 38 22.40 -11.70 -14.83
N GLU A 39 22.39 -13.03 -14.96
CA GLU A 39 23.57 -13.80 -15.34
C GLU A 39 24.03 -13.49 -16.77
N LYS A 40 23.09 -13.30 -17.71
CA LYS A 40 23.43 -12.85 -19.08
C LYS A 40 24.00 -11.44 -19.13
N GLU A 41 23.48 -10.53 -18.30
CA GLU A 41 24.04 -9.17 -18.17
C GLU A 41 25.46 -9.20 -17.62
N LEU A 42 25.70 -9.96 -16.54
CA LEU A 42 27.04 -10.16 -15.95
C LEU A 42 28.03 -10.87 -16.89
N ALA A 43 27.56 -11.80 -17.73
CA ALA A 43 28.38 -12.45 -18.74
C ALA A 43 28.71 -11.51 -19.92
N SER A 44 27.82 -10.57 -20.24
CA SER A 44 28.06 -9.55 -21.27
C SER A 44 29.07 -8.48 -20.83
N GLU A 45 29.17 -8.20 -19.52
CA GLU A 45 30.20 -7.33 -18.95
C GLU A 45 31.58 -8.00 -18.83
N LYS A 46 31.67 -9.34 -18.92
CA LYS A 46 32.92 -10.12 -18.77
C LYS A 46 33.56 -10.57 -20.08
N LYS A 47 33.20 -10.00 -21.25
CA LYS A 47 33.92 -10.32 -22.49
C LYS A 47 35.37 -9.77 -22.43
N PRO A 48 36.41 -10.63 -22.47
CA PRO A 48 37.78 -10.15 -22.54
C PRO A 48 38.07 -9.59 -23.93
N ILE A 49 38.76 -8.45 -23.93
CA ILE A 49 39.43 -7.83 -25.08
C ILE A 49 40.36 -8.88 -25.70
N SER A 50 40.17 -9.21 -26.98
CA SER A 50 41.16 -9.95 -27.76
C SER A 50 41.88 -9.03 -28.74
N ALA A 51 43.13 -8.72 -28.38
CA ALA A 51 44.33 -8.56 -29.20
C ALA A 51 44.24 -7.91 -30.60
N SER A 52 44.92 -6.76 -30.72
CA SER A 52 45.71 -6.41 -31.90
C SER A 52 47.10 -5.99 -31.42
N THR A 53 48.12 -6.61 -32.01
CA THR A 53 49.54 -6.56 -31.68
C THR A 53 50.23 -5.26 -32.12
N ASP A 54 51.40 -5.03 -31.51
CA ASP A 54 52.50 -4.14 -31.88
C ASP A 54 52.32 -2.62 -31.70
N ASN A 55 52.92 -2.08 -30.62
CA ASN A 55 54.14 -1.29 -30.75
C ASN A 55 54.76 -0.87 -29.40
N LYS A 56 56.06 -0.66 -29.48
CA LYS A 56 57.09 -0.42 -28.46
C LYS A 56 56.90 0.92 -27.71
N ALA A 57 57.32 0.91 -26.44
CA ALA A 57 57.89 2.00 -25.64
C ALA A 57 57.02 2.77 -24.60
N THR A 58 57.67 2.90 -23.42
CA THR A 58 57.55 3.90 -22.33
C THR A 58 56.52 3.63 -21.21
N PRO A 59 56.96 3.56 -19.93
CA PRO A 59 56.04 3.42 -18.79
C PRO A 59 55.55 4.80 -18.38
N THR A 60 54.36 5.19 -18.80
CA THR A 60 53.65 6.31 -18.19
C THR A 60 52.80 5.78 -17.06
N VAL A 61 53.16 6.14 -15.83
CA VAL A 61 52.35 5.99 -14.63
C VAL A 61 51.09 6.83 -14.80
N SER A 62 50.03 6.25 -15.37
CA SER A 62 48.69 6.83 -15.34
C SER A 62 47.95 6.24 -14.16
N ASN A 63 47.87 7.06 -13.12
CA ASN A 63 46.97 6.93 -11.98
C ASN A 63 45.57 6.51 -12.47
N PRO A 64 45.00 5.37 -12.03
CA PRO A 64 43.61 5.07 -12.32
C PRO A 64 42.78 6.04 -11.48
N GLN A 65 42.43 7.18 -12.07
CA GLN A 65 41.26 7.92 -11.63
C GLN A 65 40.07 6.97 -11.80
N THR A 66 39.75 6.28 -10.72
CA THR A 66 38.48 5.63 -10.48
C THR A 66 37.41 6.59 -10.95
N ARG A 67 36.83 6.35 -12.13
CA ARG A 67 35.62 7.03 -12.57
C ARG A 67 34.60 6.74 -11.48
N GLU A 68 34.40 7.67 -10.56
CA GLU A 68 33.29 7.63 -9.62
C GLU A 68 32.05 7.55 -10.48
N VAL A 69 31.44 6.36 -10.52
CA VAL A 69 30.11 6.16 -11.08
C VAL A 69 29.24 7.13 -10.32
N LYS A 70 28.78 8.17 -11.01
CA LYS A 70 27.98 9.25 -10.46
C LYS A 70 26.68 8.61 -9.97
N LYS A 71 26.63 8.22 -8.71
CA LYS A 71 25.50 7.51 -8.10
C LYS A 71 24.25 8.36 -8.33
N ASN A 72 23.29 7.84 -9.08
CA ASN A 72 22.01 8.50 -9.32
C ASN A 72 21.19 8.43 -8.04
N LYS A 73 21.53 9.27 -7.08
CA LYS A 73 20.93 9.30 -5.75
C LYS A 73 19.66 10.16 -5.79
N LYS A 74 18.55 9.60 -5.33
CA LYS A 74 17.26 10.29 -5.22
C LYS A 74 16.70 10.13 -3.82
N TYR A 75 15.80 11.02 -3.46
CA TYR A 75 15.08 11.02 -2.19
C TYR A 75 13.60 10.88 -2.48
N ILE A 76 12.98 9.86 -1.88
CA ILE A 76 11.66 9.38 -2.25
C ILE A 76 10.76 9.33 -1.02
N PHE A 77 9.50 9.73 -1.15
CA PHE A 77 8.46 9.36 -0.19
C PHE A 77 7.18 8.97 -0.92
N VAL A 78 6.37 8.14 -0.27
CA VAL A 78 5.12 7.59 -0.80
C VAL A 78 3.96 8.17 0.00
N VAL A 79 2.89 8.55 -0.70
CA VAL A 79 1.63 8.99 -0.11
C VAL A 79 0.52 8.07 -0.59
N LEU A 80 -0.21 7.49 0.36
CA LEU A 80 -1.40 6.69 0.12
C LEU A 80 -2.62 7.44 0.64
N LYS A 81 -3.70 7.38 -0.13
CA LYS A 81 -5.02 7.87 0.26
C LYS A 81 -5.92 6.68 0.45
N ALA A 82 -6.51 6.54 1.63
CA ALA A 82 -7.52 5.53 1.91
C ALA A 82 -8.85 6.17 2.27
N LYS A 83 -9.93 5.46 1.99
CA LYS A 83 -11.25 5.73 2.57
C LYS A 83 -11.53 4.67 3.62
N GLN A 84 -11.90 5.09 4.83
CA GLN A 84 -12.16 4.17 5.94
C GLN A 84 -13.51 4.50 6.58
N PRO A 85 -14.27 3.49 7.05
CA PRO A 85 -15.53 3.72 7.73
C PRO A 85 -15.30 4.21 9.16
N ALA A 86 -16.02 5.27 9.54
CA ALA A 86 -16.07 5.76 10.91
C ALA A 86 -17.52 5.82 11.39
N LEU A 87 -17.74 5.44 12.64
CA LEU A 87 -19.07 5.49 13.26
C LEU A 87 -19.25 6.82 13.98
N HIS A 88 -20.20 7.63 13.51
CA HIS A 88 -20.53 8.92 14.11
C HIS A 88 -21.85 8.84 14.85
N THR A 89 -21.92 9.57 15.96
CA THR A 89 -23.15 9.78 16.71
C THR A 89 -23.81 11.07 16.24
N VAL A 90 -25.07 11.00 15.82
CA VAL A 90 -25.89 12.14 15.44
C VAL A 90 -26.99 12.32 16.46
N THR A 91 -27.09 13.52 17.02
CA THR A 91 -28.14 13.90 17.96
C THR A 91 -29.35 14.42 17.21
N ASN A 92 -30.48 13.74 17.35
CA ASN A 92 -31.76 14.20 16.82
C ASN A 92 -32.55 14.86 17.95
N LYS A 93 -32.75 16.18 17.83
CA LYS A 93 -33.71 16.90 18.68
C LYS A 93 -35.10 16.65 18.13
N GLN A 94 -35.93 15.91 18.89
CA GLN A 94 -37.35 15.80 18.58
C GLN A 94 -38.12 16.80 19.43
N GLU A 95 -38.83 17.69 18.76
CA GLU A 95 -39.87 18.51 19.36
C GLU A 95 -41.22 17.96 18.89
N TYR A 96 -42.08 17.57 19.82
CA TYR A 96 -43.48 17.32 19.49
C TYR A 96 -44.26 18.62 19.71
N SER A 97 -44.93 19.08 18.66
CA SER A 97 -46.02 20.05 18.82
C SER A 97 -47.27 19.26 19.22
N THR A 98 -47.93 19.65 20.30
CA THR A 98 -49.27 19.16 20.59
C THR A 98 -50.26 20.05 19.86
N ASP A 99 -51.18 19.47 19.08
CA ASP A 99 -52.15 20.17 18.21
C ASP A 99 -53.05 21.18 18.95
N ALA A 100 -52.97 21.27 20.28
CA ALA A 100 -53.78 22.12 21.14
C ALA A 100 -53.03 23.35 21.71
N GLY A 101 -52.07 23.93 20.99
CA GLY A 101 -51.35 25.14 21.42
C GLY A 101 -50.50 24.96 22.70
N GLY A 102 -50.14 23.72 23.01
CA GLY A 102 -49.42 23.35 24.22
C GLY A 102 -47.90 23.52 24.10
N ILE A 103 -47.28 23.88 25.22
CA ILE A 103 -45.84 24.02 25.42
C ILE A 103 -45.13 22.77 24.89
N SER A 104 -44.17 22.96 23.97
CA SER A 104 -43.28 21.92 23.48
C SER A 104 -42.42 21.40 24.64
N VAL A 105 -42.63 20.13 25.03
CA VAL A 105 -41.80 19.48 26.06
C VAL A 105 -40.64 18.76 25.38
N PRO A 106 -39.37 19.09 25.70
CA PRO A 106 -38.24 18.39 25.14
C PRO A 106 -38.20 16.96 25.70
N ILE A 107 -38.49 15.98 24.84
CA ILE A 107 -38.17 14.58 25.09
C ILE A 107 -36.69 14.47 24.74
N GLY A 108 -35.85 14.15 25.73
CA GLY A 108 -34.39 14.28 25.65
C GLY A 108 -33.71 13.73 24.38
N ASP A 109 -32.45 14.08 24.23
CA ASP A 109 -31.65 13.78 23.04
C ASP A 109 -31.72 12.28 22.65
N ARG A 110 -32.24 12.00 21.44
CA ARG A 110 -32.11 10.68 20.82
C ARG A 110 -30.84 10.64 19.99
N TYR A 111 -29.96 9.72 20.33
CA TYR A 111 -28.76 9.44 19.56
C TYR A 111 -29.06 8.41 18.46
N SER A 112 -28.61 8.71 17.25
CA SER A 112 -28.55 7.77 16.14
C SER A 112 -27.10 7.60 15.72
N TYR A 113 -26.76 6.44 15.15
CA TYR A 113 -25.44 6.20 14.60
C TYR A 113 -25.51 6.27 13.08
N VAL A 114 -24.46 6.79 12.45
CA VAL A 114 -24.28 6.79 11.00
C VAL A 114 -22.84 6.42 10.68
N THR A 115 -22.63 5.74 9.56
CA THR A 115 -21.28 5.50 9.05
C THR A 115 -20.95 6.49 7.96
N LEU A 116 -19.80 7.15 8.11
CA LEU A 116 -19.22 8.02 7.10
C LEU A 116 -17.91 7.40 6.62
N MET A 117 -17.64 7.52 5.31
CA MET A 117 -16.36 7.13 4.73
C MET A 117 -15.40 8.31 4.85
N GLU A 118 -14.56 8.29 5.89
CA GLU A 118 -13.54 9.29 6.12
C GLU A 118 -12.34 9.06 5.19
N THR A 119 -11.68 10.14 4.81
CA THR A 119 -10.49 10.08 3.96
C THR A 119 -9.26 10.24 4.83
N ASN A 120 -8.39 9.23 4.83
CA ASN A 120 -7.14 9.24 5.57
C ASN A 120 -5.94 9.20 4.63
N TYR A 121 -4.88 9.92 5.00
CA TYR A 121 -3.64 9.98 4.25
C TYR A 121 -2.49 9.39 5.06
N TYR A 122 -1.73 8.53 4.41
CA TYR A 122 -0.54 7.90 4.98
C TYR A 122 0.67 8.32 4.17
N THR A 123 1.66 8.90 4.84
CA THR A 123 2.89 9.37 4.21
C THR A 123 4.06 8.58 4.80
N SER A 124 4.92 8.02 3.94
CA SER A 124 6.15 7.38 4.37
C SER A 124 7.19 8.41 4.81
N GLU A 125 8.20 7.97 5.55
CA GLU A 125 9.41 8.79 5.71
C GLU A 125 10.13 9.01 4.37
N VAL A 126 11.02 10.00 4.33
CA VAL A 126 11.88 10.25 3.16
C VAL A 126 13.00 9.21 3.14
N ILE A 127 13.02 8.39 2.09
CA ILE A 127 13.97 7.32 1.88
C ILE A 127 15.01 7.78 0.87
N GLU A 128 16.28 7.62 1.22
CA GLU A 128 17.39 7.81 0.29
C GLU A 128 17.59 6.55 -0.56
N VAL A 129 17.61 6.72 -1.88
CA VAL A 129 17.78 5.62 -2.84
C VAL A 129 19.00 5.89 -3.72
N GLY A 130 20.07 5.12 -3.50
CA GLY A 130 21.20 5.04 -4.42
C GLY A 130 20.85 4.29 -5.70
N ASP A 131 21.44 4.70 -6.82
CA ASP A 131 21.23 4.14 -8.16
C ASP A 131 19.74 3.97 -8.47
N TYR A 132 19.02 5.09 -8.38
CA TYR A 132 17.59 5.18 -8.58
C TYR A 132 17.17 4.56 -9.91
N SER A 133 16.10 3.76 -9.84
CA SER A 133 15.39 3.23 -11.00
C SER A 133 13.88 3.22 -10.72
N ILE A 134 13.08 3.25 -11.79
CA ILE A 134 11.62 3.18 -11.70
C ILE A 134 11.17 1.88 -11.00
N ALA A 135 11.90 0.78 -11.18
CA ALA A 135 11.62 -0.48 -10.49
C ALA A 135 11.76 -0.34 -8.96
N LYS A 136 12.79 0.37 -8.48
CA LYS A 136 12.95 0.66 -7.04
C LYS A 136 11.81 1.53 -6.51
N GLN A 137 11.32 2.48 -7.32
CA GLN A 137 10.17 3.31 -6.97
C GLN A 137 8.93 2.45 -6.69
N TYR A 138 8.55 1.58 -7.64
CA TYR A 138 7.38 0.72 -7.47
C TYR A 138 7.54 -0.26 -6.30
N LYS A 139 8.74 -0.83 -6.12
CA LYS A 139 9.01 -1.69 -4.97
C LYS A 139 8.77 -0.98 -3.64
N LEU A 140 9.21 0.28 -3.50
CA LEU A 140 8.97 1.06 -2.30
C LEU A 140 7.49 1.38 -2.10
N MET A 141 6.76 1.67 -3.18
CA MET A 141 5.31 1.89 -3.11
C MET A 141 4.58 0.64 -2.63
N ASP A 142 4.89 -0.53 -3.18
CA ASP A 142 4.22 -1.78 -2.83
C ASP A 142 4.56 -2.21 -1.39
N GLN A 143 5.81 -1.98 -0.94
CA GLN A 143 6.22 -2.20 0.45
C GLN A 143 5.46 -1.32 1.43
N PHE A 144 5.31 -0.03 1.12
CA PHE A 144 4.57 0.90 1.96
C PHE A 144 3.07 0.58 1.94
N GLU A 145 2.51 0.23 0.78
CA GLU A 145 1.12 -0.20 0.65
C GLU A 145 0.82 -1.43 1.51
N PHE A 146 1.72 -2.42 1.53
CA PHE A 146 1.57 -3.59 2.38
C PHE A 146 1.49 -3.22 3.87
N GLN A 147 2.39 -2.37 4.35
CA GLN A 147 2.39 -1.90 5.74
C GLN A 147 1.10 -1.15 6.11
N ILE A 148 0.61 -0.30 5.20
CA ILE A 148 -0.62 0.46 5.44
C ILE A 148 -1.87 -0.43 5.37
N LYS A 149 -1.88 -1.50 4.56
CA LYS A 149 -3.00 -2.47 4.55
C LYS A 149 -3.17 -3.16 5.90
N GLU A 150 -2.07 -3.58 6.54
CA GLU A 150 -2.15 -4.20 7.88
C GLU A 150 -2.76 -3.25 8.92
N LYS A 151 -2.39 -1.97 8.86
CA LYS A 151 -2.97 -0.93 9.72
C LYS A 151 -4.45 -0.68 9.43
N ILE A 152 -4.82 -0.60 8.15
CA ILE A 152 -6.21 -0.41 7.72
C ILE A 152 -7.09 -1.58 8.20
N GLU A 153 -6.60 -2.82 8.10
CA GLU A 153 -7.33 -3.99 8.60
C GLU A 153 -7.56 -3.95 10.11
N GLU A 154 -6.63 -3.37 10.87
CA GLU A 154 -6.80 -3.13 12.30
C GLU A 154 -7.87 -2.08 12.60
N ASP A 155 -7.84 -0.97 11.88
CA ASP A 155 -8.86 0.08 11.98
C ASP A 155 -10.26 -0.46 11.61
N ASP A 156 -10.37 -1.31 10.58
CA ASP A 156 -11.62 -1.98 10.19
C ASP A 156 -12.14 -2.90 11.30
N ARG A 157 -11.26 -3.69 11.93
CA ARG A 157 -11.65 -4.51 13.10
C ARG A 157 -12.18 -3.66 14.24
N GLN A 158 -11.55 -2.52 14.50
CA GLN A 158 -12.00 -1.58 15.52
C GLN A 158 -13.38 -1.00 15.18
N TYR A 159 -13.59 -0.57 13.93
CA TYR A 159 -14.90 -0.12 13.45
C TYR A 159 -15.98 -1.19 13.64
N TYR A 160 -15.72 -2.44 13.25
CA TYR A 160 -16.66 -3.54 13.44
C TYR A 160 -16.99 -3.80 14.90
N PHE A 161 -16.00 -3.68 15.80
CA PHE A 161 -16.21 -3.78 17.23
C PHE A 161 -17.13 -2.66 17.75
N GLU A 162 -16.93 -1.43 17.29
CA GLU A 162 -17.79 -0.30 17.64
C GLU A 162 -19.23 -0.46 17.16
N VAL A 163 -19.42 -0.91 15.92
CA VAL A 163 -20.75 -1.21 15.38
C VAL A 163 -21.44 -2.27 16.24
N ASN A 164 -20.75 -3.37 16.57
CA ASN A 164 -21.34 -4.46 17.35
C ASN A 164 -21.68 -4.07 18.79
N THR A 165 -20.98 -3.10 19.37
CA THR A 165 -21.20 -2.65 20.75
C THR A 165 -22.21 -1.52 20.86
N LYS A 166 -22.23 -0.58 19.91
CA LYS A 166 -23.06 0.63 19.97
C LYS A 166 -24.35 0.53 19.15
N VAL A 167 -24.36 -0.26 18.08
CA VAL A 167 -25.51 -0.38 17.17
C VAL A 167 -26.30 -1.65 17.49
N TYR A 168 -27.53 -1.49 17.97
CA TYR A 168 -28.40 -2.60 18.38
C TYR A 168 -29.29 -3.14 17.26
N SER A 169 -29.52 -2.37 16.20
CA SER A 169 -30.38 -2.73 15.07
C SER A 169 -29.68 -2.52 13.73
N ASN A 170 -30.00 -3.35 12.72
CA ASN A 170 -29.48 -3.24 11.35
C ASN A 170 -27.94 -3.28 11.20
N ARG A 171 -27.25 -4.11 11.99
CA ARG A 171 -25.77 -4.23 11.95
C ARG A 171 -25.23 -4.60 10.57
N ASP A 172 -25.95 -5.45 9.83
CA ASP A 172 -25.51 -5.94 8.53
C ASP A 172 -25.33 -4.80 7.51
N GLY A 173 -26.11 -3.73 7.62
CA GLY A 173 -25.94 -2.53 6.78
C GLY A 173 -24.64 -1.76 7.06
N TYR A 174 -24.12 -1.84 8.28
CA TYR A 174 -22.85 -1.22 8.69
C TYR A 174 -21.66 -2.12 8.31
N HIS A 175 -21.85 -3.43 8.30
CA HIS A 175 -20.81 -4.38 7.88
C HIS A 175 -20.51 -4.35 6.38
N ALA A 176 -21.33 -3.67 5.58
CA ALA A 176 -21.12 -3.50 4.15
C ALA A 176 -20.02 -2.47 3.81
N TYR A 177 -19.60 -1.64 4.75
CA TYR A 177 -18.54 -0.67 4.54
C TYR A 177 -17.18 -1.31 4.81
N ALA A 178 -16.29 -1.22 3.82
CA ALA A 178 -14.93 -1.71 3.92
C ALA A 178 -13.95 -0.59 3.54
N SER A 179 -12.80 -0.57 4.20
CA SER A 179 -11.75 0.36 3.83
C SER A 179 -11.15 0.05 2.46
N GLU A 180 -10.74 1.10 1.75
CA GLU A 180 -10.15 0.98 0.42
C GLU A 180 -9.01 1.99 0.23
N ILE A 181 -7.88 1.53 -0.32
CA ILE A 181 -6.82 2.42 -0.81
C ILE A 181 -7.24 2.95 -2.18
N VAL A 182 -7.59 4.24 -2.24
CA VAL A 182 -8.14 4.88 -3.44
C VAL A 182 -7.08 5.61 -4.28
N ASN A 183 -5.90 5.90 -3.72
CA ASN A 183 -4.83 6.53 -4.47
C ASN A 183 -3.46 6.17 -3.91
N ARG A 184 -2.48 6.04 -4.80
CA ARG A 184 -1.07 5.88 -4.47
C ARG A 184 -0.22 6.82 -5.30
N LYS A 185 0.60 7.65 -4.64
CA LYS A 185 1.55 8.56 -5.28
C LYS A 185 2.93 8.38 -4.68
N CYS A 186 3.93 8.54 -5.53
CA CYS A 186 5.32 8.54 -5.12
C CYS A 186 5.96 9.82 -5.63
N PHE A 187 6.69 10.50 -4.74
CA PHE A 187 7.37 11.74 -5.05
C PHE A 187 8.87 11.50 -5.00
N VAL A 188 9.57 11.98 -6.02
CA VAL A 188 11.00 11.73 -6.23
C VAL A 188 11.72 13.06 -6.38
N TYR A 189 12.78 13.27 -5.60
CA TYR A 189 13.54 14.51 -5.56
C TYR A 189 15.04 14.25 -5.66
N ASP A 190 15.77 15.27 -6.11
CA ASP A 190 17.24 15.29 -6.16
C ASP A 190 17.89 15.61 -4.81
N SER A 191 17.16 16.24 -3.88
CA SER A 191 17.69 16.63 -2.58
C SER A 191 16.76 16.25 -1.44
N TYR A 192 17.37 15.87 -0.31
CA TYR A 192 16.65 15.53 0.91
C TYR A 192 15.84 16.72 1.43
N GLU A 193 16.39 17.94 1.37
CA GLU A 193 15.73 19.14 1.86
C GLU A 193 14.39 19.37 1.16
N LYS A 194 14.36 19.27 -0.18
CA LYS A 194 13.12 19.41 -0.95
C LYS A 194 12.13 18.30 -0.61
N ALA A 195 12.60 17.05 -0.57
CA ALA A 195 11.76 15.91 -0.20
C ALA A 195 11.15 16.06 1.20
N SER A 196 11.95 16.51 2.17
CA SER A 196 11.52 16.69 3.57
C SER A 196 10.47 17.79 3.72
N ILE A 197 10.63 18.91 3.02
CA ILE A 197 9.65 20.01 3.04
C ILE A 197 8.32 19.54 2.45
N GLU A 198 8.35 18.88 1.30
CA GLU A 198 7.13 18.41 0.62
C GLU A 198 6.46 17.26 1.39
N CYS A 199 7.23 16.34 1.97
CA CYS A 199 6.72 15.27 2.84
C CYS A 199 5.99 15.82 4.07
N LYS A 200 6.44 16.94 4.65
CA LYS A 200 5.73 17.57 5.77
C LYS A 200 4.43 18.25 5.34
N LYS A 201 4.38 18.76 4.10
CA LYS A 201 3.16 19.36 3.54
C LYS A 201 2.13 18.30 3.17
N SER A 202 2.55 17.13 2.70
CA SER A 202 1.64 16.05 2.29
C SER A 202 0.79 15.50 3.44
N ILE A 203 1.21 15.71 4.69
CA ILE A 203 0.45 15.34 5.90
C ILE A 203 -0.77 16.27 6.13
N ARG A 204 -0.85 17.41 5.44
CA ARG A 204 -1.95 18.41 5.60
C ARG A 204 -2.98 18.41 4.48
N PHE A 205 -2.91 17.48 3.54
CA PHE A 205 -3.91 17.28 2.47
C PHE A 205 -4.98 16.29 2.88
#